data_AF-A0A429ZNT1-F1
#
_entry.id   AF-A0A429ZNT1-F1
#
_cell.length_a   1.000
_cell.length_b   1.000
_cell.length_c   1.000
_cell.angle_alpha   90.00
_cell.angle_beta   90.00
_cell.angle_gamma   90.00
#
_symmetry.space_group_name_H-M   'P 1'
#
loop_
_entity.id
_entity.type
_entity.pdbx_description
1 polymer ?
#
loop_
_entity_poly.entity_id
_entity_poly.type
_entity_poly.pdbx_seq_one_letter_code
_entity_poly.pdbx_strand_id
1 'polypeptide(L)'
;MANQDNKVSKNTKGIDILAAGLNQYSELIQAEADKKEKFKAEFIESPEKFISKHEVEIYLNTLNVRTDILAILQEQLNSFQKDALEFEKYIYNSEFANKSYMTALEQVSRFTGLIQTVNTLNPVTLSDKASIVVSDVKAGTVTQIDNAFVQGGK
;
A
#
# COMPACT_ATOMS: atom_id res chain seq x y z
N MET A 1 -34.56 52.85 29.58
CA MET A 1 -33.25 52.52 28.98
C MET A 1 -33.09 51.02 29.08
N ALA A 2 -33.11 50.28 27.97
CA ALA A 2 -32.95 48.83 27.98
C ALA A 2 -32.14 48.36 26.76
N ASN A 3 -31.26 47.39 27.04
CA ASN A 3 -30.60 46.43 26.15
C ASN A 3 -29.54 46.93 25.15
N GLN A 4 -28.27 46.79 25.57
CA GLN A 4 -27.19 46.38 24.68
C GLN A 4 -26.26 45.39 25.38
N ASP A 5 -26.75 44.21 25.77
CA ASP A 5 -25.88 43.11 26.22
C ASP A 5 -26.38 41.78 25.63
N ASN A 6 -26.36 41.65 24.29
CA ASN A 6 -26.50 40.31 23.71
C ASN A 6 -26.01 40.21 22.26
N LYS A 7 -24.70 40.29 22.02
CA LYS A 7 -24.16 40.00 20.67
C LYS A 7 -22.69 39.56 20.61
N VAL A 8 -22.21 38.75 21.56
CA VAL A 8 -20.85 38.15 21.46
C VAL A 8 -20.82 36.62 21.65
N SER A 9 -21.94 35.98 22.02
CA SER A 9 -21.92 34.57 22.47
C SER A 9 -21.92 33.50 21.35
N LYS A 10 -22.15 33.86 20.07
CA LYS A 10 -22.35 32.86 19.00
C LYS A 10 -21.15 32.62 18.09
N ASN A 11 -20.11 33.47 18.11
CA ASN A 11 -18.98 33.37 17.18
C ASN A 11 -17.78 32.57 17.72
N THR A 12 -17.67 32.41 19.04
CA THR A 12 -16.61 31.60 19.68
C THR A 12 -16.84 30.11 19.47
N LYS A 13 -18.07 29.62 19.57
CA LYS A 13 -18.41 28.20 19.36
C LYS A 13 -18.02 27.69 17.97
N GLY A 14 -18.13 28.51 16.92
CA GLY A 14 -17.73 28.13 15.56
C GLY A 14 -16.21 28.00 15.40
N ILE A 15 -15.45 28.89 16.06
CA ILE A 15 -13.98 28.87 16.09
C ILE A 15 -13.48 27.67 16.91
N ASP A 16 -14.12 27.38 18.04
CA ASP A 16 -13.77 26.25 18.91
C ASP A 16 -14.04 24.88 18.23
N ILE A 17 -15.12 24.77 17.43
CA ILE A 17 -15.42 23.56 16.64
C ILE A 17 -14.41 23.39 15.49
N LEU A 18 -14.03 24.47 14.82
CA LEU A 18 -13.01 24.42 13.76
C LEU A 18 -11.63 24.06 14.33
N ALA A 19 -11.25 24.61 15.48
CA ALA A 19 -10.00 24.27 16.16
C ALA A 19 -9.99 22.81 16.63
N ALA A 20 -11.10 22.30 17.18
CA ALA A 20 -11.24 20.89 17.56
C ALA A 20 -11.17 19.95 16.33
N GLY A 21 -11.80 20.31 15.21
CA GLY A 21 -11.72 19.54 13.96
C GLY A 21 -10.33 19.55 13.34
N LEU A 22 -9.62 20.68 13.39
CA LEU A 22 -8.22 20.78 12.96
C LEU A 22 -7.28 19.94 13.82
N ASN A 23 -7.48 19.93 15.15
CA ASN A 23 -6.70 19.09 16.05
C ASN A 23 -6.95 17.60 15.78
N GLN A 24 -8.21 17.17 15.62
CA GLN A 24 -8.53 15.78 15.27
C GLN A 24 -7.93 15.37 13.92
N TYR A 25 -7.98 16.27 12.93
CA TYR A 25 -7.36 16.02 11.63
C TYR A 25 -5.83 15.88 11.73
N SER A 26 -5.17 16.74 12.52
CA SER A 26 -3.73 16.66 12.77
C SER A 26 -3.34 15.36 13.49
N GLU A 27 -4.14 14.92 14.47
CA GLU A 27 -3.93 13.65 15.16
C GLU A 27 -4.05 12.45 14.21
N LEU A 28 -5.02 12.48 13.29
CA LEU A 28 -5.18 11.45 12.27
C LEU A 28 -3.98 11.41 11.30
N ILE A 29 -3.50 12.57 10.83
CA ILE A 29 -2.30 12.65 9.98
C ILE A 29 -1.08 12.09 10.71
N GLN A 30 -0.88 12.46 11.98
CA GLN A 30 0.26 11.99 12.75
C GLN A 30 0.19 10.47 12.97
N ALA A 31 -1.00 9.94 13.29
CA ALA A 31 -1.20 8.50 13.45
C ALA A 31 -0.97 7.72 12.14
N GLU A 32 -1.29 8.30 10.97
CA GLU A 32 -0.97 7.71 9.67
C GLU A 32 0.54 7.72 9.38
N ALA A 33 1.23 8.81 9.72
CA ALA A 33 2.68 8.91 9.58
C ALA A 33 3.40 7.87 10.45
N ASP A 34 3.02 7.74 11.73
CA ASP A 34 3.61 6.79 12.66
C ASP A 34 3.39 5.33 12.22
N LYS A 35 2.18 5.01 11.72
CA LYS A 35 1.89 3.70 11.13
C LYS A 35 2.79 3.41 9.93
N LYS A 36 2.98 4.40 9.06
CA LYS A 36 3.84 4.27 7.89
C LYS A 36 5.30 4.02 8.27
N GLU A 37 5.84 4.76 9.23
CA GLU A 37 7.21 4.53 9.71
C GLU A 37 7.39 3.14 10.31
N LYS A 38 6.43 2.70 11.14
CA LYS A 38 6.45 1.36 11.72
C LYS A 38 6.40 0.26 10.66
N PHE A 39 5.54 0.41 9.65
CA PHE A 39 5.45 -0.51 8.51
C PHE A 39 6.79 -0.63 7.77
N LYS A 40 7.49 0.50 7.54
CA LYS A 40 8.80 0.50 6.88
C LYS A 40 9.88 -0.18 7.72
N ALA A 41 9.91 0.09 9.04
CA ALA A 41 10.87 -0.52 9.94
C ALA A 41 10.71 -2.05 10.00
N GLU A 42 9.47 -2.54 10.14
CA GLU A 42 9.17 -3.97 10.12
C GLU A 42 9.54 -4.62 8.76
N PHE A 43 9.36 -3.88 7.66
CA PHE A 43 9.70 -4.38 6.32
C PHE A 43 11.20 -4.58 6.12
N ILE A 44 12.04 -3.64 6.58
CA ILE A 44 13.49 -3.70 6.41
C ILE A 44 14.09 -4.90 7.13
N GLU A 45 13.56 -5.27 8.29
CA GLU A 45 14.07 -6.38 9.09
C GLU A 45 13.85 -7.74 8.41
N SER A 46 12.66 -7.96 7.81
CA SER A 46 12.32 -9.23 7.17
C SER A 46 11.31 -9.04 6.02
N PRO A 47 11.77 -8.65 4.82
CA PRO A 47 10.86 -8.26 3.74
C PRO A 47 9.99 -9.42 3.25
N GLU A 48 10.50 -10.65 3.22
CA GLU A 48 9.74 -11.85 2.83
C GLU A 48 8.56 -12.10 3.79
N LYS A 49 8.84 -12.11 5.10
CA LYS A 49 7.82 -12.36 6.14
C LYS A 49 6.81 -11.23 6.16
N PHE A 50 7.28 -10.01 5.98
CA PHE A 50 6.44 -8.84 5.94
C PHE A 50 5.42 -8.91 4.80
N ILE A 51 5.88 -9.20 3.58
CA ILE A 51 5.00 -9.30 2.40
C ILE A 51 3.94 -10.39 2.62
N SER A 52 4.33 -11.54 3.17
CA SER A 52 3.38 -12.62 3.47
C SER A 52 2.37 -12.25 4.55
N LYS A 53 2.78 -11.49 5.59
CA LYS A 53 1.91 -11.09 6.70
C LYS A 53 0.92 -9.99 6.30
N HIS A 54 1.33 -9.10 5.39
CA HIS A 54 0.58 -7.91 5.00
C HIS A 54 0.08 -7.98 3.55
N GLU A 55 -0.15 -9.19 3.04
CA GLU A 55 -0.52 -9.42 1.64
C GLU A 55 -1.78 -8.62 1.24
N VAL A 56 -2.78 -8.56 2.12
CA VAL A 56 -4.05 -7.86 1.86
C VAL A 56 -3.86 -6.35 1.83
N GLU A 57 -3.11 -5.78 2.77
CA GLU A 57 -2.83 -4.34 2.81
C GLU A 57 -1.98 -3.90 1.61
N ILE A 58 -1.06 -4.76 1.17
CA ILE A 58 -0.25 -4.55 -0.05
C ILE A 58 -1.14 -4.64 -1.30
N TYR A 59 -2.01 -5.66 -1.38
CA TYR A 59 -2.97 -5.85 -2.48
C TYR A 59 -3.91 -4.65 -2.61
N LEU A 60 -4.50 -4.19 -1.51
CA LEU A 60 -5.41 -3.04 -1.47
C LEU A 60 -4.68 -1.70 -1.60
N ASN A 61 -3.34 -1.70 -1.50
CA ASN A 61 -2.50 -0.52 -1.40
C ASN A 61 -3.01 0.49 -0.36
N THR A 62 -3.50 -0.01 0.78
CA THR A 62 -3.94 0.85 1.89
C THR A 62 -2.78 1.72 2.35
N LEU A 63 -3.02 3.00 2.57
CA LEU A 63 -2.00 3.97 3.02
C LEU A 63 -0.76 4.08 2.11
N ASN A 64 -0.88 3.76 0.81
CA ASN A 64 0.24 3.72 -0.14
C ASN A 64 1.34 2.70 0.22
N VAL A 65 1.04 1.70 1.06
CA VAL A 65 2.00 0.71 1.55
C VAL A 65 2.69 -0.03 0.40
N ARG A 66 1.97 -0.39 -0.67
CA ARG A 66 2.57 -1.05 -1.83
C ARG A 66 3.59 -0.15 -2.53
N THR A 67 3.23 1.12 -2.75
CA THR A 67 4.11 2.09 -3.39
C THR A 67 5.39 2.30 -2.56
N ASP A 68 5.25 2.44 -1.25
CA ASP A 68 6.39 2.61 -0.34
C ASP A 68 7.30 1.36 -0.33
N ILE A 69 6.73 0.15 -0.28
CA ILE A 69 7.50 -1.10 -0.33
C ILE A 69 8.26 -1.24 -1.65
N LEU A 70 7.58 -0.99 -2.77
CA LEU A 70 8.22 -1.04 -4.09
C LEU A 70 9.36 -0.03 -4.21
N ALA A 71 9.19 1.18 -3.66
CA ALA A 71 10.25 2.19 -3.64
C ALA A 71 11.47 1.72 -2.84
N ILE A 72 11.26 1.17 -1.64
CA ILE A 72 12.36 0.64 -0.80
C ILE A 72 13.07 -0.52 -1.51
N LEU A 73 12.31 -1.47 -2.05
CA LEU A 73 12.88 -2.60 -2.78
C LEU A 73 13.69 -2.15 -4.00
N GLN A 74 13.20 -1.17 -4.75
CA GLN A 74 13.88 -0.64 -5.92
C GLN A 74 15.17 0.10 -5.54
N GLU A 75 15.15 0.86 -4.45
CA GLU A 75 16.34 1.53 -3.93
C GLU A 75 17.43 0.52 -3.53
N GLN A 76 17.06 -0.53 -2.79
CA GLN A 76 17.98 -1.60 -2.42
C GLN A 76 18.53 -2.33 -3.65
N LEU A 77 17.66 -2.69 -4.60
CA LEU A 77 18.06 -3.32 -5.86
C LEU A 77 19.11 -2.48 -6.60
N ASN A 78 18.86 -1.18 -6.75
CA ASN A 78 19.77 -0.26 -7.44
C ASN A 78 21.13 -0.17 -6.71
N SER A 79 21.13 -0.18 -5.37
CA SER A 79 22.36 -0.18 -4.58
C SER A 79 23.20 -1.43 -4.86
N PHE A 80 22.60 -2.63 -4.78
CA PHE A 80 23.33 -3.87 -5.03
C PHE A 80 23.77 -4.03 -6.49
N GLN A 81 23.01 -3.50 -7.46
CA GLN A 81 23.45 -3.44 -8.86
C GLN A 81 24.69 -2.57 -9.01
N LYS A 82 24.75 -1.43 -8.32
CA LYS A 82 25.92 -0.56 -8.32
C LYS A 82 27.14 -1.25 -7.70
N ASP A 83 26.95 -1.93 -6.56
CA ASP A 83 28.02 -2.69 -5.90
C ASP A 83 28.54 -3.81 -6.81
N ALA A 84 27.65 -4.55 -7.48
CA ALA A 84 28.03 -5.58 -8.44
C ALA A 84 28.89 -4.99 -9.57
N LEU A 85 28.48 -3.88 -10.18
CA LEU A 85 29.26 -3.20 -11.23
C LEU A 85 30.61 -2.68 -10.74
N GLU A 86 30.73 -2.31 -9.47
CA GLU A 86 31.99 -1.87 -8.87
C GLU A 86 32.95 -3.04 -8.65
N PHE A 87 32.46 -4.14 -8.07
CA PHE A 87 33.27 -5.34 -7.83
C PHE A 87 33.63 -6.09 -9.12
N GLU A 88 32.76 -6.05 -10.14
CA GLU A 88 32.99 -6.67 -11.45
C GLU A 88 34.36 -6.29 -12.05
N LYS A 89 34.78 -5.04 -11.86
CA LYS A 89 36.04 -4.49 -12.37
C LYS A 89 37.29 -5.20 -11.81
N TYR A 90 37.15 -5.90 -10.69
CA TYR A 90 38.27 -6.49 -9.94
C TYR A 90 38.15 -8.00 -9.74
N ILE A 91 37.15 -8.66 -10.33
CA ILE A 91 36.85 -10.09 -10.06
C ILE A 91 38.01 -11.05 -10.35
N TYR A 92 38.83 -10.75 -11.37
CA TYR A 92 39.99 -11.58 -11.74
C TYR A 92 41.25 -11.26 -10.94
N ASN A 93 41.26 -10.11 -10.25
CA ASN A 93 42.44 -9.58 -9.58
C ASN A 93 42.35 -9.71 -8.05
N SER A 94 41.19 -10.10 -7.52
CA SER A 94 40.96 -10.20 -6.09
C SER A 94 39.86 -11.22 -5.76
N GLU A 95 40.19 -12.21 -4.93
CA GLU A 95 39.21 -13.17 -4.40
C GLU A 95 38.13 -12.47 -3.55
N PHE A 96 38.51 -11.41 -2.84
CA PHE A 96 37.56 -10.57 -2.10
C PHE A 96 36.56 -9.92 -3.07
N ALA A 97 37.03 -9.33 -4.17
CA ALA A 97 36.15 -8.71 -5.15
C ALA A 97 35.23 -9.73 -5.82
N ASN A 98 35.73 -10.93 -6.14
CA ASN A 98 34.90 -12.01 -6.68
C ASN A 98 33.79 -12.43 -5.70
N LYS A 99 34.12 -12.65 -4.42
CA LYS A 99 33.11 -12.99 -3.39
C LYS A 99 32.07 -11.89 -3.21
N SER A 100 32.52 -10.63 -3.15
CA SER A 100 31.62 -9.48 -3.01
C SER A 100 30.73 -9.29 -4.24
N TYR A 101 31.25 -9.51 -5.45
CA TYR A 101 30.46 -9.52 -6.68
C TYR A 101 29.36 -10.58 -6.66
N MET A 102 29.71 -11.83 -6.33
CA MET A 102 28.75 -12.93 -6.22
C MET A 102 27.67 -12.64 -5.17
N THR A 103 28.08 -12.09 -4.02
CA THR A 103 27.14 -11.69 -2.95
C THR A 103 26.19 -10.58 -3.44
N ALA A 104 26.71 -9.58 -4.15
CA ALA A 104 25.89 -8.51 -4.71
C ALA A 104 24.89 -9.06 -5.74
N LEU A 105 25.30 -9.98 -6.61
CA LEU A 105 24.40 -10.64 -7.57
C LEU A 105 23.29 -11.46 -6.88
N GLU A 106 23.62 -12.17 -5.81
CA GLU A 106 22.62 -12.88 -5.00
C GLU A 106 21.58 -11.92 -4.42
N GLN A 107 22.01 -10.77 -3.88
CA GLN A 107 21.09 -9.74 -3.41
C GLN A 107 20.26 -9.13 -4.54
N VAL A 108 20.87 -8.82 -5.70
CA VAL A 108 20.13 -8.34 -6.89
C VAL A 108 19.02 -9.32 -7.29
N SER A 109 19.34 -10.62 -7.34
CA SER A 109 18.35 -11.67 -7.63
C SER A 109 17.24 -11.71 -6.58
N ARG A 110 17.61 -11.66 -5.30
CA ARG A 110 16.65 -11.68 -4.18
C ARG A 110 15.69 -10.50 -4.25
N PHE A 111 16.19 -9.26 -4.36
CA PHE A 111 15.35 -8.07 -4.42
C PHE A 111 14.50 -7.99 -5.70
N THR A 112 15.02 -8.48 -6.83
CA THR A 112 14.22 -8.65 -8.05
C THR A 112 13.03 -9.59 -7.82
N GLY A 113 13.25 -10.72 -7.15
CA GLY A 113 12.18 -11.67 -6.79
C GLY A 113 11.13 -11.05 -5.86
N LEU A 114 11.55 -10.29 -4.85
CA LEU A 114 10.63 -9.59 -3.94
C LEU A 114 9.76 -8.56 -4.68
N ILE A 115 10.35 -7.78 -5.58
CA ILE A 115 9.61 -6.81 -6.42
C ILE A 115 8.58 -7.53 -7.29
N GLN A 116 8.96 -8.66 -7.90
CA GLN A 116 8.03 -9.48 -8.67
C GLN A 116 6.88 -9.98 -7.81
N THR A 117 7.15 -10.52 -6.62
CA THR A 117 6.12 -10.96 -5.66
C THR A 117 5.14 -9.82 -5.36
N VAL A 118 5.62 -8.64 -4.96
CA VAL A 118 4.75 -7.49 -4.67
C VAL A 118 3.95 -7.04 -5.90
N ASN A 119 4.52 -7.14 -7.10
CA ASN A 119 3.80 -6.84 -8.34
C ASN A 119 2.77 -7.91 -8.74
N THR A 120 2.97 -9.17 -8.36
CA THR A 120 1.97 -10.25 -8.57
C THR A 120 0.83 -10.20 -7.56
N LEU A 121 1.01 -9.51 -6.43
CA LEU A 121 -0.08 -9.15 -5.52
C LEU A 121 -0.98 -8.04 -6.09
N ASN A 122 -0.69 -7.50 -7.27
CA ASN A 122 -1.64 -6.68 -8.00
C ASN A 122 -2.80 -7.59 -8.46
N PRO A 123 -4.08 -7.16 -8.40
CA PRO A 123 -5.13 -7.95 -9.00
C PRO A 123 -4.81 -8.18 -10.48
N VAL A 124 -4.55 -9.44 -10.85
CA VAL A 124 -5.11 -9.95 -12.09
C VAL A 124 -6.59 -9.59 -11.98
N THR A 125 -7.03 -8.75 -12.91
CA THR A 125 -8.40 -8.20 -12.99
C THR A 125 -9.41 -9.13 -12.34
N LEU A 126 -10.21 -8.59 -11.42
CA LEU A 126 -11.35 -9.23 -10.72
C LEU A 126 -12.35 -10.00 -11.63
N SER A 127 -12.13 -10.02 -12.94
CA SER A 127 -12.79 -10.86 -13.94
C SER A 127 -12.72 -12.36 -13.63
N ASP A 128 -11.62 -12.88 -13.08
CA ASP A 128 -11.40 -14.33 -13.12
C ASP A 128 -11.79 -15.09 -11.83
N LYS A 129 -12.22 -14.38 -10.78
CA LYS A 129 -12.60 -15.01 -9.49
C LYS A 129 -13.91 -14.51 -8.87
N ALA A 130 -14.67 -13.66 -9.54
CA ALA A 130 -15.98 -13.20 -9.06
C ALA A 130 -17.14 -14.21 -9.28
N SER A 131 -16.84 -15.48 -9.60
CA SER A 131 -17.86 -16.54 -9.77
C SER A 131 -18.00 -17.46 -8.55
N ILE A 132 -17.67 -16.98 -7.35
CA ILE A 132 -17.78 -17.78 -6.13
C ILE A 132 -18.63 -17.04 -5.09
N VAL A 133 -19.91 -17.41 -5.07
CA VAL A 133 -20.85 -17.41 -3.93
C VAL A 133 -21.43 -16.04 -3.51
N VAL A 134 -22.47 -15.60 -4.23
CA VAL A 134 -23.64 -14.95 -3.60
C VAL A 134 -24.77 -15.98 -3.59
N SER A 135 -24.63 -16.99 -2.73
CA SER A 135 -25.71 -17.90 -2.38
C SER A 135 -25.60 -18.12 -0.88
N ASP A 136 -26.20 -17.19 -0.13
CA ASP A 136 -26.84 -17.39 1.19
C ASP A 136 -27.00 -16.08 1.97
N VAL A 137 -27.54 -15.03 1.32
CA VAL A 137 -28.27 -13.99 2.06
C VAL A 137 -29.74 -14.13 1.71
N LYS A 138 -30.47 -14.73 2.65
CA LYS A 138 -31.92 -14.92 2.67
C LYS A 138 -32.67 -13.77 2.02
N ALA A 139 -33.55 -14.16 1.10
CA ALA A 139 -34.69 -13.46 0.56
C ALA A 139 -35.18 -12.26 1.40
N GLY A 140 -34.93 -11.07 0.88
CA GLY A 140 -35.55 -9.82 1.29
C GLY A 140 -35.75 -8.94 0.07
N THR A 141 -36.79 -9.26 -0.71
CA THR A 141 -37.33 -8.48 -1.85
C THR A 141 -36.51 -8.52 -3.15
N VAL A 142 -36.87 -9.48 -4.02
CA VAL A 142 -36.58 -9.42 -5.46
C VAL A 142 -37.60 -8.47 -6.09
N THR A 143 -37.17 -7.30 -6.54
CA THR A 143 -37.94 -6.55 -7.54
C THR A 143 -37.43 -7.01 -8.91
N GLN A 144 -38.19 -7.91 -9.53
CA GLN A 144 -38.02 -8.33 -10.91
C GLN A 144 -38.08 -7.09 -11.81
N ILE A 145 -37.00 -6.82 -12.55
CA ILE A 145 -37.08 -5.99 -13.76
C ILE A 145 -36.99 -6.98 -14.90
N ASP A 146 -38.16 -7.36 -15.43
CA ASP A 146 -38.26 -8.09 -16.68
C ASP A 146 -37.71 -7.22 -17.80
N ASN A 147 -36.63 -7.68 -18.43
CA ASN A 147 -36.30 -7.31 -19.80
C ASN A 147 -36.11 -8.59 -20.61
N ALA A 148 -37.22 -9.23 -20.93
CA ALA A 148 -37.31 -10.06 -22.12
C ALA A 148 -37.12 -9.15 -23.33
N PHE A 149 -36.11 -9.41 -24.16
CA PHE A 149 -36.21 -9.53 -25.61
C PHE A 149 -34.80 -9.76 -26.21
N VAL A 150 -34.47 -11.02 -26.47
CA VAL A 150 -33.45 -11.40 -27.46
C VAL A 150 -34.17 -12.08 -28.60
N GLN A 151 -34.17 -11.37 -29.73
CA GLN A 151 -34.01 -11.80 -31.13
C GLN A 151 -34.69 -13.09 -31.61
N GLY A 152 -35.35 -12.95 -32.76
CA GLY A 152 -35.92 -14.04 -33.51
C GLY A 152 -34.89 -14.95 -34.16
N GLY A 153 -35.38 -16.10 -34.62
CA GLY A 153 -34.62 -17.01 -35.46
C GLY A 153 -35.03 -18.47 -35.27
N LYS A 154 -36.15 -18.88 -35.86
CA LYS A 154 -36.23 -19.93 -36.89
C LYS A 154 -37.64 -20.00 -37.46
#